data_AF-A0A542URX9-F1
#
_entry.id   AF-A0A542URX9-F1
#
_cell.length_a   1.000
_cell.length_b   1.000
_cell.length_c   1.000
_cell.angle_alpha   90.00
_cell.angle_beta   90.00
_cell.angle_gamma   90.00
#
_symmetry.space_group_name_H-M   'P 1'
#
loop_
_entity.id
_entity.type
_entity.pdbx_description
1 polymer ?
#
loop_
_entity_poly.entity_id
_entity_poly.type
_entity_poly.pdbx_seq_one_letter_code
_entity_poly.pdbx_strand_id
1 'polypeptide(L)'
;MVRYQELRISARAWWILLSVTIIATGLLVASAPGEAVLVALIVLIPAVITAITMWSVGFYGNITLTDDTLRVGRHQLRVTDMHPYGVVPAGERVDGKIMGGAYGSTLGTNIVGIQRHDGTTALVETRDPDAFRTALQQVLAPHQAPYQPPA
;
A
#
# COMPACT_ATOMS: atom_id res chain seq x y z
N MET A 1 13.70 9.24 9.51
CA MET A 1 14.13 8.93 8.12
C MET A 1 13.20 7.89 7.52
N VAL A 2 13.00 7.84 6.20
CA VAL A 2 12.17 6.78 5.57
C VAL A 2 13.04 5.55 5.33
N ARG A 3 12.66 4.40 5.89
CA ARG A 3 13.39 3.13 5.80
C ARG A 3 12.84 2.22 4.72
N TYR A 4 11.54 2.30 4.47
CA TYR A 4 10.89 1.55 3.41
C TYR A 4 9.65 2.30 2.91
N GLN A 5 9.43 2.26 1.60
CA GLN A 5 8.27 2.87 0.97
C GLN A 5 7.79 2.00 -0.18
N GLU A 6 6.50 1.65 -0.15
CA GLU A 6 5.83 0.96 -1.25
C GLU A 6 4.72 1.86 -1.80
N LEU A 7 4.85 2.27 -3.06
CA LEU A 7 3.82 3.00 -3.78
C LEU A 7 3.07 2.04 -4.71
N ARG A 8 1.76 1.91 -4.53
CA ARG A 8 0.96 1.00 -5.36
C ARG A 8 0.82 1.48 -6.79
N ILE A 9 0.73 2.79 -6.97
CA ILE A 9 0.61 3.49 -8.25
C ILE A 9 1.83 4.37 -8.46
N SER A 10 2.50 4.18 -9.60
CA SER A 10 3.64 5.01 -10.00
C SER A 10 3.19 6.29 -10.70
N ALA A 11 4.03 7.33 -10.67
CA ALA A 11 3.80 8.55 -11.45
C ALA A 11 3.67 8.26 -12.95
N ARG A 12 4.35 7.21 -13.45
CA ARG A 12 4.26 6.78 -14.85
C ARG A 12 2.85 6.31 -15.22
N ALA A 13 2.16 5.61 -14.32
CA ALA A 13 0.80 5.15 -14.58
C ALA A 13 -0.16 6.33 -14.79
N TRP A 14 0.01 7.42 -14.03
CA TRP A 14 -0.76 8.66 -14.22
C TRP A 14 -0.47 9.31 -15.58
N TRP A 15 0.79 9.36 -15.99
CA TRP A 15 1.17 9.86 -17.31
C TRP A 15 0.61 9.02 -18.46
N ILE A 16 0.58 7.69 -18.31
CA ILE A 16 -0.03 6.78 -19.29
C ILE A 16 -1.52 7.06 -19.40
N LEU A 17 -2.25 7.12 -18.27
CA LEU A 17 -3.68 7.42 -18.27
C LEU A 17 -3.96 8.75 -18.97
N LEU A 18 -3.24 9.82 -18.60
CA LEU A 18 -3.41 11.15 -19.20
C LEU A 18 -3.15 11.13 -20.71
N SER A 19 -2.08 10.46 -21.15
CA SER A 19 -1.74 10.36 -22.57
C SER A 19 -2.81 9.61 -23.37
N VAL A 20 -3.27 8.47 -22.85
CA VAL A 20 -4.32 7.67 -23.49
C VAL A 20 -5.63 8.44 -23.57
N THR A 21 -6.02 9.14 -22.50
CA THR A 21 -7.23 9.97 -22.49
C THR A 21 -7.16 11.08 -23.52
N ILE A 22 -6.05 11.82 -23.61
CA ILE A 22 -5.88 12.90 -24.58
C ILE A 22 -5.95 12.37 -26.02
N ILE A 23 -5.23 11.29 -26.32
CA ILE A 23 -5.22 10.68 -27.67
C ILE A 23 -6.63 10.19 -28.04
N ALA A 24 -7.30 9.48 -27.14
CA ALA A 24 -8.66 8.97 -27.38
C ALA A 24 -9.68 10.09 -27.56
N THR A 25 -9.61 11.15 -26.75
CA THR A 25 -10.46 12.33 -26.91
C THR A 25 -10.21 13.00 -28.25
N GLY A 26 -8.96 13.24 -28.63
CA GLY A 26 -8.60 13.88 -29.90
C GLY A 26 -9.11 13.09 -31.11
N LEU A 27 -8.90 11.76 -31.11
CA LEU A 27 -9.39 10.88 -32.18
C LEU A 27 -10.91 10.93 -32.31
N LEU A 28 -11.62 10.85 -31.19
CA LEU A 28 -13.08 10.77 -31.19
C LEU A 28 -13.73 12.10 -31.59
N VAL A 29 -13.18 13.22 -31.13
CA VAL A 29 -13.62 14.57 -31.55
C VAL A 29 -13.35 14.78 -33.05
N ALA A 30 -12.23 14.28 -33.57
CA ALA A 30 -11.91 14.38 -35.00
C ALA A 30 -12.83 13.50 -35.87
N SER A 31 -13.22 12.32 -35.39
CA SER A 31 -14.09 11.40 -36.14
C SER A 31 -15.58 11.76 -36.08
N ALA A 32 -16.02 12.38 -34.98
CA ALA A 32 -17.42 12.73 -34.73
C ALA A 32 -17.52 14.14 -34.11
N PRO A 33 -17.29 15.20 -34.91
CA PRO A 33 -17.35 16.56 -34.41
C PRO A 33 -18.76 16.91 -33.93
N GLY A 34 -18.87 17.50 -32.73
CA GLY A 34 -20.15 17.89 -32.12
C GLY A 34 -20.75 16.85 -31.17
N GLU A 35 -20.27 15.62 -31.17
CA GLU A 35 -20.77 14.52 -30.33
C GLU A 35 -20.14 14.51 -28.92
N ALA A 36 -20.27 15.63 -28.19
CA ALA A 36 -19.66 15.79 -26.87
C ALA A 36 -20.13 14.74 -25.85
N VAL A 37 -21.38 14.27 -25.97
CA VAL A 37 -21.95 13.23 -25.10
C VAL A 37 -21.23 11.90 -25.30
N LEU A 38 -20.90 11.56 -26.55
CA LEU A 38 -20.22 10.32 -26.90
C LEU A 38 -18.76 10.34 -26.39
N VAL A 39 -18.08 11.48 -26.51
CA VAL A 39 -16.75 11.69 -25.92
C VAL A 39 -16.78 11.55 -24.40
N ALA A 40 -17.79 12.11 -23.74
CA ALA A 40 -17.95 12.00 -22.30
C ALA A 40 -18.17 10.54 -21.85
N LEU A 41 -19.06 9.82 -22.53
CA LEU A 41 -19.40 8.42 -22.19
C LEU A 41 -18.26 7.44 -22.45
N ILE A 42 -17.56 7.56 -23.58
CA ILE A 42 -16.59 6.55 -24.01
C ILE A 42 -15.19 6.84 -23.44
N VAL A 43 -14.84 8.11 -23.27
CA VAL A 43 -13.47 8.48 -22.89
C VAL A 43 -13.41 9.06 -21.49
N LEU A 44 -14.18 10.12 -21.22
CA LEU A 44 -14.04 10.85 -19.95
C LEU A 44 -14.52 10.05 -18.75
N ILE A 45 -15.70 9.41 -18.82
CA ILE A 45 -16.24 8.62 -17.71
C ILE A 45 -15.30 7.45 -17.35
N PRO A 46 -14.86 6.60 -18.29
CA PRO A 46 -13.89 5.55 -17.98
C PRO A 46 -12.55 6.09 -17.46
N ALA A 47 -12.07 7.21 -17.99
CA ALA A 47 -10.84 7.84 -17.50
C ALA A 47 -10.98 8.32 -16.05
N VAL A 48 -12.12 8.95 -15.71
CA VAL A 48 -12.41 9.40 -14.34
C VAL A 48 -12.54 8.23 -13.39
N ILE A 49 -13.28 7.17 -13.76
CA ILE A 49 -13.37 5.95 -12.94
C ILE A 49 -11.98 5.37 -12.71
N THR A 50 -11.18 5.23 -13.77
CA THR A 50 -9.80 4.72 -13.67
C THR A 50 -8.93 5.59 -12.76
N ALA A 51 -9.01 6.91 -12.89
CA ALA A 51 -8.29 7.86 -12.04
C ALA A 51 -8.68 7.71 -10.56
N ILE A 52 -9.98 7.60 -10.26
CA ILE A 52 -10.49 7.38 -8.91
C ILE A 52 -10.03 6.03 -8.37
N THR A 53 -10.06 4.97 -9.17
CA THR A 53 -9.57 3.65 -8.78
C THR A 53 -8.07 3.70 -8.47
N MET A 54 -7.26 4.30 -9.34
CA MET A 54 -5.82 4.48 -9.10
C MET A 54 -5.55 5.30 -7.84
N TRP A 55 -6.27 6.41 -7.67
CA TRP A 55 -6.17 7.23 -6.47
C TRP A 55 -6.52 6.43 -5.21
N SER A 56 -7.63 5.69 -5.22
CA SER A 56 -8.08 4.83 -4.12
C SER A 56 -7.02 3.77 -3.78
N VAL A 57 -6.51 3.06 -4.79
CA VAL A 57 -5.45 2.05 -4.62
C VAL A 57 -4.19 2.67 -4.00
N GLY A 58 -3.78 3.86 -4.42
CA GLY A 58 -2.68 4.58 -3.80
C GLY A 58 -3.00 5.02 -2.35
N PHE A 59 -4.19 5.56 -2.12
CA PHE A 59 -4.59 6.07 -0.82
C PHE A 59 -4.68 4.97 0.26
N TYR A 60 -5.17 3.79 -0.10
CA TYR A 60 -5.36 2.67 0.82
C TYR A 60 -4.17 1.72 0.90
N GLY A 61 -3.43 1.54 -0.20
CA GLY A 61 -2.39 0.51 -0.29
C GLY A 61 -0.95 1.00 -0.14
N ASN A 62 -0.69 2.31 -0.06
CA ASN A 62 0.66 2.83 0.10
C ASN A 62 1.22 2.53 1.50
N ILE A 63 2.45 2.02 1.56
CA ILE A 63 3.15 1.73 2.80
C ILE A 63 4.31 2.71 2.94
N THR A 64 4.47 3.27 4.13
CA THR A 64 5.62 4.10 4.48
C THR A 64 6.07 3.72 5.88
N LEU A 65 7.29 3.19 5.99
CA LEU A 65 7.94 2.89 7.25
C LEU A 65 9.01 3.93 7.51
N THR A 66 8.92 4.56 8.67
CA THR A 66 9.90 5.48 9.23
C THR A 66 10.45 4.91 10.53
N ASP A 67 11.45 5.57 11.11
CA ASP A 67 12.04 5.13 12.38
C ASP A 67 11.03 5.15 13.55
N ASP A 68 10.01 6.01 13.49
CA ASP A 68 9.02 6.18 14.59
C ASP A 68 7.63 5.63 14.27
N THR A 69 7.27 5.55 12.98
CA THR A 69 5.91 5.19 12.57
C THR A 69 5.89 4.30 11.33
N LEU A 70 4.94 3.36 11.32
CA LEU A 70 4.51 2.60 10.16
C LEU A 70 3.14 3.11 9.72
N ARG A 71 3.06 3.65 8.51
CA ARG A 71 1.81 4.05 7.87
C ARG A 71 1.45 3.08 6.75
N VAL A 72 0.22 2.61 6.77
CA VAL A 72 -0.38 1.75 5.74
C VAL A 72 -1.70 2.38 5.33
N GLY A 73 -1.69 3.03 4.16
CA GLY A 73 -2.79 3.85 3.69
C GLY A 73 -3.21 4.90 4.72
N ARG A 74 -4.46 4.80 5.20
CA ARG A 74 -5.04 5.68 6.23
C ARG A 74 -4.66 5.33 7.68
N HIS A 75 -4.10 4.14 7.92
CA HIS A 75 -3.78 3.69 9.26
C HIS A 75 -2.33 3.97 9.61
N GLN A 76 -2.10 4.48 10.82
CA GLN A 76 -0.77 4.73 11.37
C GLN A 76 -0.58 3.89 12.64
N LEU A 77 0.59 3.30 12.78
CA LEU A 77 1.03 2.55 13.96
C LEU A 77 2.38 3.11 14.39
N ARG A 78 2.53 3.45 15.66
CA ARG A 78 3.82 3.87 16.19
C ARG A 78 4.69 2.64 16.42
N VAL A 79 5.99 2.78 16.16
CA VAL A 79 6.97 1.71 16.37
C VAL A 79 7.03 1.31 17.84
N THR A 80 6.83 2.25 18.75
CA THR A 80 6.75 2.02 20.20
C THR A 80 5.59 1.14 20.63
N ASP A 81 4.55 1.00 19.79
CA ASP A 81 3.38 0.16 20.09
C ASP A 81 3.59 -1.27 19.55
N MET A 82 4.64 -1.50 18.76
CA MET A 82 4.97 -2.78 18.16
C MET A 82 5.85 -3.59 19.09
N HIS A 83 5.61 -4.89 19.15
CA HIS A 83 6.46 -5.77 19.93
C HIS A 83 7.84 -5.90 19.24
N PRO A 84 8.98 -5.69 19.94
CA PRO A 84 10.32 -5.67 19.33
C PRO A 84 10.72 -6.98 18.62
N TYR A 85 10.13 -8.10 19.04
CA TYR A 85 10.31 -9.44 18.48
C TYR A 85 9.08 -9.92 17.68
N GLY A 86 8.07 -9.07 17.52
CA GLY A 86 6.72 -9.41 17.08
C GLY A 86 6.53 -9.59 15.57
N VAL A 87 7.59 -9.86 14.82
CA VAL A 87 7.47 -10.11 13.38
C VAL A 87 7.16 -11.58 13.17
N VAL A 88 5.92 -11.89 12.77
CA VAL A 88 5.49 -13.28 12.62
C VAL A 88 6.21 -13.92 11.43
N PRO A 89 6.80 -15.14 11.57
CA PRO A 89 7.52 -15.84 10.51
C PRO A 89 6.75 -15.96 9.19
N ALA A 90 7.47 -16.09 8.08
CA ALA A 90 6.87 -16.25 6.77
C ALA A 90 6.13 -17.60 6.68
N GLY A 91 4.87 -17.56 6.22
CA GLY A 91 4.04 -18.75 6.04
C GLY A 91 3.16 -19.12 7.23
N GLU A 92 3.30 -18.45 8.38
CA GLU A 92 2.39 -18.64 9.50
C GLU A 92 1.10 -17.84 9.27
N ARG A 93 -0.05 -18.50 9.46
CA ARG A 93 -1.36 -17.89 9.25
C ARG A 93 -1.66 -17.01 10.45
N VAL A 94 -1.80 -15.72 10.23
CA VAL A 94 -1.98 -14.75 11.31
C VAL A 94 -3.37 -14.17 11.23
N ASP A 95 -4.19 -14.43 12.24
CA ASP A 95 -5.50 -13.80 12.40
C ASP A 95 -5.31 -12.42 13.04
N GLY A 96 -5.84 -11.39 12.38
CA GLY A 96 -5.63 -10.01 12.80
C GLY A 96 -6.34 -9.01 11.90
N LYS A 97 -6.29 -7.74 12.30
CA LYS A 97 -6.90 -6.67 11.51
C LYS A 97 -5.96 -6.25 10.40
N ILE A 98 -6.41 -6.39 9.15
CA ILE A 98 -5.68 -5.90 7.99
C ILE A 98 -5.68 -4.37 7.98
N MET A 99 -4.47 -3.82 7.98
CA MET A 99 -4.20 -2.40 7.85
C MET A 99 -4.42 -1.95 6.41
N GLY A 100 -4.91 -0.73 6.22
CA GLY A 100 -5.16 -0.18 4.88
C GLY A 100 -6.55 -0.51 4.30
N GLY A 101 -7.40 -1.26 5.02
CA GLY A 101 -8.80 -1.48 4.62
C GLY A 101 -9.04 -2.62 3.64
N ALA A 102 -8.03 -3.44 3.35
CA ALA A 102 -8.23 -4.71 2.64
C ALA A 102 -8.94 -5.72 3.55
N TYR A 103 -9.77 -6.59 2.97
CA TYR A 103 -10.51 -7.64 3.68
C TYR A 103 -9.82 -9.01 3.60
N GLY A 104 -8.73 -9.12 2.84
CA GLY A 104 -7.94 -10.33 2.63
C GLY A 104 -6.69 -10.05 1.80
N SER A 105 -5.92 -11.10 1.47
CA SER A 105 -4.79 -11.00 0.55
C SER A 105 -5.30 -10.67 -0.85
N THR A 106 -4.80 -9.60 -1.45
CA THR A 106 -4.99 -9.30 -2.87
C THR A 106 -4.03 -10.13 -3.73
N LEU A 107 -4.28 -10.21 -5.03
CA LEU A 107 -3.47 -11.00 -5.95
C LEU A 107 -2.09 -10.35 -6.13
N GLY A 108 -1.00 -11.11 -5.92
CA GLY A 108 0.38 -10.63 -6.10
C GLY A 108 0.99 -9.92 -4.89
N THR A 109 0.39 -10.08 -3.72
CA THR A 109 0.83 -9.51 -2.44
C THR A 109 0.83 -10.58 -1.36
N ASN A 110 1.68 -10.40 -0.36
CA ASN A 110 1.76 -11.27 0.80
C ASN A 110 1.49 -10.48 2.08
N ILE A 111 0.94 -11.17 3.08
CA ILE A 111 0.61 -10.58 4.38
C ILE A 111 1.79 -10.78 5.33
N VAL A 112 2.20 -9.70 6.00
CA VAL A 112 3.17 -9.69 7.10
C VAL A 112 2.43 -9.31 8.38
N GLY A 113 2.48 -10.20 9.38
CA GLY A 113 1.90 -9.97 10.70
C GLY A 113 2.86 -9.23 11.62
N ILE A 114 2.35 -8.21 12.31
CA ILE A 114 3.07 -7.40 13.29
C ILE A 114 2.32 -7.49 14.61
N GLN A 115 2.90 -8.17 15.60
CA GLN A 115 2.37 -8.17 16.96
C GLN A 115 2.60 -6.82 17.62
N ARG A 116 1.59 -6.38 18.37
CA ARG A 116 1.60 -5.18 19.18
C ARG A 116 1.72 -5.52 20.66
N HIS A 117 2.09 -4.54 21.46
CA HIS A 117 2.13 -4.68 22.92
C HIS A 117 0.77 -4.96 23.54
N ASP A 118 -0.32 -4.58 22.88
CA ASP A 118 -1.70 -4.87 23.31
C ASP A 118 -2.13 -6.34 23.06
N GLY A 119 -1.23 -7.18 22.55
CA GLY A 119 -1.50 -8.59 22.22
C GLY A 119 -2.27 -8.77 20.90
N THR A 120 -2.65 -7.70 20.22
CA THR A 120 -3.29 -7.77 18.91
C THR A 120 -2.26 -7.85 17.78
N THR A 121 -2.65 -8.47 16.67
CA THR A 121 -1.80 -8.54 15.48
C THR A 121 -2.34 -7.63 14.38
N ALA A 122 -1.49 -6.72 13.91
CA ALA A 122 -1.73 -5.93 12.72
C ALA A 122 -1.21 -6.66 11.48
N LEU A 123 -2.04 -6.79 10.45
CA LEU A 123 -1.64 -7.42 9.19
C LEU A 123 -1.34 -6.33 8.16
N VAL A 124 -0.16 -6.39 7.56
CA VAL A 124 0.29 -5.44 6.52
C VAL A 124 0.51 -6.20 5.22
N GLU A 125 -0.13 -5.73 4.17
CA GLU A 125 -0.06 -6.36 2.86
C GLU A 125 0.99 -5.66 1.98
N THR A 126 1.99 -6.38 1.51
CA THR A 126 3.12 -5.83 0.74
C THR A 126 3.42 -6.68 -0.50
N ARG A 127 3.92 -6.05 -1.56
CA ARG A 127 4.46 -6.76 -2.75
C ARG A 127 5.81 -7.42 -2.47
N ASP A 128 6.57 -6.87 -1.52
CA ASP A 128 7.91 -7.34 -1.18
C ASP A 128 8.00 -7.59 0.33
N PRO A 129 7.49 -8.76 0.79
CA PRO A 129 7.44 -9.09 2.21
C PRO A 129 8.82 -9.20 2.84
N ASP A 130 9.83 -9.61 2.07
CA ASP A 130 11.18 -9.82 2.60
C ASP A 130 11.88 -8.48 2.84
N ALA A 131 11.85 -7.57 1.87
CA ALA A 131 12.40 -6.23 2.05
C ALA A 131 11.67 -5.46 3.17
N PHE A 132 10.34 -5.63 3.27
CA PHE A 132 9.57 -5.03 4.36
C PHE A 132 9.96 -5.60 5.73
N ARG A 133 10.11 -6.92 5.88
CA ARG A 133 10.56 -7.57 7.12
C ARG A 133 11.95 -7.09 7.53
N THR A 134 12.90 -7.02 6.59
CA THR A 134 14.26 -6.54 6.87
C THR A 134 14.25 -5.09 7.36
N ALA A 135 13.51 -4.21 6.69
CA ALA A 135 13.40 -2.81 7.11
C ALA A 135 12.73 -2.68 8.49
N LEU A 136 11.71 -3.50 8.77
CA LEU A 136 11.04 -3.53 10.06
C LEU A 136 11.98 -4.01 11.18
N GLN A 137 12.76 -5.06 10.93
CA GLN A 137 13.77 -5.56 11.87
C GLN A 137 14.84 -4.50 12.17
N GLN A 138 15.29 -3.75 11.16
CA GLN A 138 16.26 -2.66 11.36
C GLN A 138 15.70 -1.54 12.24
N VAL A 139 14.41 -1.22 12.11
CA VAL A 139 13.73 -0.19 12.92
C VAL A 139 13.46 -0.68 14.36
N LEU A 140 13.18 -1.97 14.54
CA LEU A 140 12.91 -2.57 15.84
C LEU A 140 14.19 -2.91 16.62
N ALA A 141 15.32 -3.18 15.95
CA ALA A 141 16.58 -3.57 16.59
C ALA A 141 17.04 -2.63 17.74
N PRO A 142 16.96 -1.29 17.63
CA PRO A 142 17.28 -0.40 18.74
C PRO A 142 16.36 -0.52 19.96
N HIS A 143 15.15 -1.03 19.75
CA HIS A 143 14.11 -1.20 20.78
C HIS A 143 14.10 -2.63 21.36
N GLN A 144 14.92 -3.53 20.81
CA GLN A 144 15.15 -4.85 21.37
C GLN A 144 16.10 -4.70 22.57
N ALA A 145 15.59 -4.89 23.79
CA ALA A 145 16.47 -5.08 24.93
C ALA A 145 17.39 -6.28 24.65
N PRO A 146 18.69 -6.23 24.96
CA PRO A 146 19.58 -7.37 24.75
C PRO A 146 18.97 -8.60 25.42
N TYR A 147 18.77 -9.65 24.64
CA TYR A 147 18.29 -10.93 25.13
C TYR A 147 19.22 -11.41 26.26
N GLN A 148 18.76 -11.31 27.50
CA GLN A 148 19.41 -11.91 28.66
C GLN A 148 18.79 -13.30 28.81
N PRO A 149 19.51 -14.39 28.47
CA PRO A 149 19.02 -15.73 28.74
C PRO A 149 18.78 -15.88 30.26
N PRO A 150 17.74 -16.61 30.68
CA PRO A 150 17.56 -16.96 32.08
C PRO A 150 18.81 -17.72 32.56
N ALA A 151 19.32 -17.31 33.73
CA ALA A 151 20.47 -17.93 34.40
C ALA A 151 20.18 -19.37 34.82
#